data_AF-A0A3M1U719-F1
#
_entry.id   AF-A0A3M1U719-F1
#
_cell.length_a   1.000
_cell.length_b   1.000
_cell.length_c   1.000
_cell.angle_alpha   90.00
_cell.angle_beta   90.00
_cell.angle_gamma   90.00
#
_symmetry.space_group_name_H-M   'P 1'
#
loop_
_entity.id
_entity.type
_entity.pdbx_description
1 polymer ?
#
loop_
_entity_poly.entity_id
_entity_poly.type
_entity_poly.pdbx_seq_one_letter_code
_entity_poly.pdbx_strand_id
1 'polypeptide(L)'
;MMKVCEGALDPCSGIGCSVRAEGLALPVCVRYLSQEDRLERGAESLSPWRVLKKRGVPLAVRQRVPILEDARGLVWVPTVGVAERARAKPTGNAKQIVLEVVRESSEGILGD
;
A
#
# COMPACT_ATOMS: atom_id res chain seq x y z
N MET A 1 4.30 -55.79 -5.55
CA MET A 1 4.37 -54.68 -6.52
C MET A 1 4.58 -53.40 -5.73
N MET A 2 5.81 -52.91 -5.65
CA MET A 2 6.15 -51.66 -4.98
C MET A 2 5.97 -50.50 -5.95
N LYS A 3 5.38 -49.40 -5.48
CA LYS A 3 5.76 -48.05 -5.91
C LYS A 3 5.54 -47.08 -4.74
N VAL A 4 6.65 -46.65 -4.16
CA VAL A 4 6.77 -45.43 -3.36
C VAL A 4 7.09 -44.30 -4.34
N CYS A 5 6.51 -43.12 -4.15
CA CYS A 5 7.22 -41.84 -4.07
C CYS A 5 6.28 -40.76 -3.52
N GLU A 6 6.74 -40.13 -2.45
CA GLU A 6 6.23 -38.93 -1.82
C GLU A 6 6.08 -37.76 -2.81
N GLY A 7 5.00 -37.02 -2.70
CA GLY A 7 4.83 -35.70 -3.30
C GLY A 7 4.08 -34.82 -2.31
N ALA A 8 4.76 -33.83 -1.74
CA ALA A 8 4.23 -32.91 -0.75
C ALA A 8 2.91 -32.30 -1.22
N LEU A 9 1.86 -32.42 -0.39
CA LEU A 9 0.65 -31.65 -0.55
C LEU A 9 0.98 -30.19 -0.20
N ASP A 10 1.04 -29.35 -1.22
CA ASP A 10 1.20 -27.91 -1.11
C ASP A 10 -0.02 -27.32 -0.35
N PRO A 11 0.14 -26.69 0.84
CA PRO A 11 -1.01 -26.25 1.64
C PRO A 11 -1.71 -24.99 1.10
N CYS A 12 -1.39 -24.53 -0.12
CA CYS A 12 -1.90 -23.27 -0.67
C CYS A 12 -2.89 -23.42 -1.84
N SER A 13 -3.42 -24.62 -2.10
CA SER A 13 -4.46 -24.82 -3.11
C SER A 13 -5.87 -24.69 -2.49
N GLY A 14 -6.44 -23.47 -2.42
CA GLY A 14 -7.89 -23.36 -2.17
C GLY A 14 -8.44 -22.10 -1.51
N ILE A 15 -7.65 -21.05 -1.25
CA ILE A 15 -8.20 -19.78 -0.77
C ILE A 15 -7.82 -18.68 -1.75
N GLY A 16 -8.65 -18.49 -2.77
CA GLY A 16 -8.61 -17.25 -3.55
C GLY A 16 -8.94 -16.08 -2.63
N CYS A 17 -7.92 -15.36 -2.18
CA CYS A 17 -8.10 -14.20 -1.33
C CYS A 17 -8.39 -12.99 -2.23
N SER A 18 -9.66 -12.76 -2.58
CA SER A 18 -10.04 -11.55 -3.32
C SER A 18 -10.01 -10.34 -2.39
N VAL A 19 -9.05 -9.43 -2.59
CA VAL A 19 -9.01 -8.15 -1.87
C VAL A 19 -9.82 -7.13 -2.65
N ARG A 20 -10.95 -6.69 -2.09
CA ARG A 20 -11.71 -5.57 -2.64
C ARG A 20 -11.24 -4.27 -1.98
N ALA A 21 -10.40 -3.52 -2.68
CA ALA A 21 -10.01 -2.18 -2.27
C ALA A 21 -11.11 -1.17 -2.61
N GLU A 22 -12.19 -1.18 -1.83
CA GLU A 22 -13.20 -0.11 -1.91
C GLU A 22 -12.60 1.16 -1.28
N GLY A 23 -12.23 2.15 -2.09
CA GLY A 23 -11.74 3.44 -1.58
C GLY A 23 -10.55 4.06 -2.31
N LEU A 24 -9.91 3.31 -3.22
CA LEU A 24 -8.84 3.83 -4.10
C LEU A 24 -9.39 4.21 -5.47
N ALA A 25 -8.96 5.36 -5.98
CA ALA A 25 -9.28 5.82 -7.33
C ALA A 25 -8.05 5.79 -8.22
N LEU A 26 -8.05 4.99 -9.29
CA LEU A 26 -6.92 4.92 -10.20
C LEU A 26 -6.75 6.22 -11.02
N PRO A 27 -5.50 6.61 -11.35
CA PRO A 27 -4.25 5.93 -11.03
C PRO A 27 -3.81 6.11 -9.56
N VAL A 28 -3.01 5.16 -9.08
CA VAL A 28 -2.34 5.24 -7.78
C VAL A 28 -0.87 5.56 -8.04
N CYS A 29 -0.34 6.56 -7.33
CA CYS A 29 1.00 7.07 -7.53
C CYS A 29 1.77 7.08 -6.21
N VAL A 30 3.08 6.84 -6.28
CA VAL A 30 4.01 7.07 -5.17
C VAL A 30 4.90 8.25 -5.52
N ARG A 31 4.92 9.25 -4.66
CA ARG A 31 5.80 10.43 -4.79
C ARG A 31 6.38 10.85 -3.44
N TYR A 32 7.22 11.88 -3.43
CA TYR A 32 7.71 12.46 -2.19
C TYR A 32 6.76 13.48 -1.59
N LEU A 33 6.76 13.55 -0.26
CA LEU A 33 5.98 14.49 0.53
C LEU A 33 6.38 15.96 0.25
N SER A 34 5.38 16.79 0.01
CA SER A 34 5.43 18.24 -0.10
C SER A 34 4.89 18.93 1.16
N GLN A 35 5.22 20.21 1.35
CA GLN A 35 4.69 21.02 2.47
C GLN A 35 3.18 21.29 2.32
N GLU A 36 2.71 21.33 1.07
CA GLU A 36 1.31 21.60 0.74
C GLU A 36 0.41 20.39 0.86
N ASP A 37 0.98 19.20 1.06
CA ASP A 37 0.20 17.98 1.20
C ASP A 37 -0.72 18.04 2.42
N ARG A 38 -1.93 17.52 2.22
CA ARG A 38 -2.99 17.42 3.22
C ARG A 38 -3.53 15.99 3.25
N LEU A 39 -3.67 15.46 4.46
CA LEU A 39 -4.22 14.13 4.71
C LEU A 39 -5.58 14.28 5.39
N GLU A 40 -6.64 13.90 4.67
CA GLU A 40 -8.01 13.95 5.17
C GLU A 40 -8.32 12.77 6.10
N ARG A 41 -8.67 13.08 7.35
CA ARG A 41 -9.05 12.12 8.40
C ARG A 41 -10.43 12.49 8.97
N GLY A 42 -11.48 12.03 8.29
CA GLY A 42 -12.85 12.33 8.66
C GLY A 42 -13.17 13.79 8.38
N ALA A 43 -13.53 14.55 9.43
CA ALA A 43 -13.78 15.99 9.33
C ALA A 43 -12.51 16.85 9.47
N GLU A 44 -11.35 16.24 9.75
CA GLU A 44 -10.10 16.95 9.96
C GLU A 44 -9.14 16.79 8.77
N SER A 45 -8.48 17.89 8.41
CA SER A 45 -7.38 17.90 7.44
C SER A 45 -6.05 18.10 8.18
N LEU A 46 -5.13 17.15 8.06
CA LEU A 46 -3.81 17.22 8.69
C LEU A 46 -2.75 17.61 7.67
N SER A 47 -1.78 18.44 8.09
CA SER A 47 -0.53 18.64 7.33
C SER A 47 0.51 17.61 7.80
N PRO A 48 0.84 16.58 7.00
CA PRO A 48 1.82 15.57 7.40
C PRO A 48 3.20 16.19 7.63
N TRP A 49 3.54 17.22 6.86
CA TRP A 49 4.76 18.00 7.02
C TRP A 49 4.88 18.61 8.43
N ARG A 50 3.81 19.19 8.95
CA ARG A 50 3.76 19.74 10.32
C ARG A 50 3.85 18.63 11.37
N VAL A 51 3.22 17.49 11.14
CA VAL A 51 3.30 16.33 12.06
C VAL A 51 4.74 15.85 12.17
N LEU A 52 5.43 15.64 11.06
CA LEU A 52 6.83 15.21 11.05
C LEU A 52 7.77 16.26 11.65
N LYS A 53 7.51 17.56 11.39
CA LYS A 53 8.25 18.67 12.03
C LYS A 53 8.11 18.62 13.55
N LYS A 54 6.89 18.46 14.07
CA LYS A 54 6.62 18.36 15.52
C LYS A 54 7.31 17.15 16.16
N ARG A 55 7.52 16.07 15.40
CA ARG A 55 8.24 14.87 15.84
C ARG A 55 9.77 14.97 15.71
N GLY A 56 10.30 16.13 15.33
CA GLY A 56 11.75 16.33 15.21
C GLY A 56 12.38 15.70 13.96
N VAL A 57 11.59 15.34 12.95
CA VAL A 57 12.13 14.75 11.72
C VAL A 57 12.91 15.83 10.93
N PRO A 58 14.20 15.61 10.61
CA PRO A 58 15.00 16.58 9.88
C PRO A 58 14.41 16.93 8.51
N LEU A 59 14.66 18.15 8.03
CA LEU A 59 14.14 18.63 6.75
C LEU A 59 14.51 17.70 5.58
N ALA A 60 15.77 17.28 5.50
CA ALA A 60 16.26 16.39 4.45
C ALA A 60 15.56 15.02 4.44
N VAL A 61 15.15 14.52 5.61
CA VAL A 61 14.40 13.27 5.73
C VAL A 61 12.95 13.49 5.30
N ARG A 62 12.32 14.58 5.74
CA ARG A 62 10.92 14.91 5.37
C ARG A 62 10.71 15.00 3.86
N GLN A 63 11.67 15.58 3.14
CA GLN A 63 11.65 15.70 1.66
C GLN A 63 11.78 14.35 0.93
N ARG A 64 12.13 13.29 1.64
CA ARG A 64 12.31 11.93 1.10
C ARG A 64 11.26 10.95 1.62
N VAL A 65 10.27 11.42 2.37
CA VAL A 65 9.17 10.56 2.83
C VAL A 65 8.32 10.18 1.62
N PRO A 66 8.25 8.90 1.23
CA PRO A 66 7.36 8.47 0.17
C PRO A 66 5.93 8.55 0.67
N ILE A 67 5.01 8.96 -0.19
CA ILE A 67 3.59 9.01 0.09
C ILE A 67 2.83 8.33 -1.03
N LEU A 68 1.68 7.77 -0.68
CA LEU A 68 0.75 7.17 -1.62
C LEU A 68 -0.37 8.17 -1.88
N GLU A 69 -0.62 8.49 -3.13
CA GLU A 69 -1.78 9.26 -3.56
C GLU A 69 -2.54 8.51 -4.65
N ASP A 70 -3.79 8.87 -4.82
CA ASP A 70 -4.64 8.35 -5.88
C ASP A 70 -5.32 9.53 -6.60
N ALA A 71 -6.20 9.28 -7.57
CA ALA A 71 -6.87 10.34 -8.33
C ALA A 71 -7.70 11.30 -7.47
N ARG A 72 -7.97 10.97 -6.19
CA ARG A 72 -8.70 11.79 -5.22
C ARG A 72 -7.79 12.44 -4.18
N GLY A 73 -6.47 12.27 -4.30
CA GLY A 73 -5.46 12.89 -3.45
C GLY A 73 -4.77 11.91 -2.50
N LEU A 74 -4.24 12.44 -1.41
CA LEU A 74 -3.37 11.69 -0.49
C LEU A 74 -4.11 10.52 0.18
N VAL A 75 -3.51 9.33 0.11
CA VAL A 75 -4.05 8.07 0.66
C VAL A 75 -3.31 7.68 1.93
N TRP A 76 -1.98 7.71 1.89
CA TRP A 76 -1.16 7.22 3.00
C TRP A 76 0.16 7.97 3.10
N VAL A 77 0.54 8.26 4.33
CA VAL A 77 1.85 8.82 4.67
C VAL A 77 2.49 7.93 5.75
N PRO A 78 3.68 7.36 5.51
CA PRO A 78 4.40 6.55 6.47
C PRO A 78 4.53 7.26 7.81
N THR A 79 4.27 6.52 8.90
CA THR A 79 4.31 7.01 10.29
C THR A 79 3.27 8.08 10.67
N VAL A 80 2.60 8.73 9.71
CA VAL A 80 1.57 9.75 9.98
C VAL A 80 0.18 9.13 9.97
N GLY A 81 -0.17 8.36 8.94
CA GLY A 81 -1.46 7.67 8.89
C GLY A 81 -2.01 7.42 7.50
N VAL A 82 -3.24 6.91 7.47
CA VAL A 82 -4.04 6.62 6.27
C VAL A 82 -5.24 7.56 6.24
N ALA A 83 -5.62 8.00 5.04
CA ALA A 83 -6.82 8.80 4.80
C ALA A 83 -8.08 8.01 5.16
N GLU A 84 -9.09 8.68 5.71
CA GLU A 84 -10.28 8.00 6.23
C GLU A 84 -10.98 7.15 5.15
N ARG A 85 -11.11 7.71 3.94
CA ARG A 85 -11.71 7.04 2.78
C ARG A 85 -10.98 5.77 2.32
N ALA A 86 -9.70 5.64 2.68
CA ALA A 86 -8.85 4.51 2.29
C ALA A 86 -8.68 3.51 3.43
N ARG A 87 -9.33 3.73 4.58
CA ARG A 87 -9.36 2.74 5.65
C ARG A 87 -10.20 1.56 5.20
N ALA A 88 -9.62 0.37 5.36
CA ALA A 88 -10.36 -0.86 5.26
C ALA A 88 -11.51 -0.85 6.26
N LYS A 89 -12.75 -1.03 5.80
CA LYS A 89 -13.83 -1.44 6.69
C LYS A 89 -13.68 -2.94 6.90
N PRO A 90 -13.58 -3.43 8.15
CA PRO A 90 -13.53 -4.86 8.39
C PRO A 90 -14.85 -5.49 7.88
N THR A 91 -14.76 -6.22 6.77
CA THR A 91 -15.86 -7.01 6.23
C THR A 91 -15.84 -8.36 6.94
N GLY A 92 -16.47 -8.44 8.11
CA GLY A 92 -16.96 -9.67 8.77
C GLY A 92 -15.99 -10.81 9.12
N ASN A 93 -14.88 -11.04 8.41
CA ASN A 93 -13.94 -12.15 8.59
C ASN A 93 -12.51 -11.86 8.06
N ALA A 94 -12.25 -10.73 7.39
CA ALA A 94 -10.91 -10.41 6.87
C ALA A 94 -10.09 -9.59 7.87
N LYS A 95 -9.06 -10.19 8.47
CA LYS A 95 -8.14 -9.55 9.44
C LYS A 95 -6.84 -8.99 8.85
N GLN A 96 -6.67 -8.95 7.53
CA GLN A 96 -5.45 -8.39 6.94
C GLN A 96 -5.67 -7.90 5.52
N ILE A 97 -5.12 -6.72 5.20
CA ILE A 97 -4.89 -6.28 3.82
C ILE A 97 -3.38 -6.36 3.61
N VAL A 98 -2.96 -7.21 2.68
CA VAL A 98 -1.59 -7.26 2.16
C VAL A 98 -1.64 -6.66 0.76
N LEU A 99 -0.89 -5.57 0.55
CA LEU A 99 -0.63 -5.05 -0.80
C LEU A 99 0.62 -5.76 -1.31
N GLU A 100 0.45 -6.67 -2.27
CA GLU A 100 1.56 -7.34 -2.93
C GLU A 100 2.08 -6.47 -4.08
N VAL A 101 3.39 -6.22 -4.10
CA VAL A 101 4.05 -5.50 -5.18
C VAL A 101 4.46 -6.53 -6.24
N VAL A 102 3.73 -6.56 -7.35
CA VAL A 102 4.11 -7.37 -8.51
C VAL A 102 5.28 -6.68 -9.21
N ARG A 103 6.46 -7.32 -9.21
CA ARG A 103 7.54 -6.94 -10.11
C ARG A 103 7.29 -7.59 -11.46
N GLU A 104 6.92 -6.80 -12.46
CA GLU A 104 7.03 -7.27 -13.84
C GLU A 104 8.52 -7.23 -14.24
N SER A 105 9.15 -8.40 -14.22
CA SER A 105 10.42 -8.61 -14.90
C SER A 105 10.16 -8.49 -16.40
N SER A 106 10.57 -7.37 -17.01
CA SER A 106 10.70 -7.29 -18.45
C SER A 106 11.94 -8.10 -18.83
N GLU A 107 11.79 -9.41 -18.99
CA GLU A 107 12.81 -10.18 -19.70
C GLU A 107 12.81 -9.69 -21.15
N GLY A 108 13.97 -9.17 -21.55
CA GLY A 108 14.19 -8.58 -22.86
C GLY A 108 13.86 -9.57 -23.96
N ILE A 109 13.06 -9.13 -24.93
CA ILE A 109 13.01 -9.75 -26.24
C ILE A 109 14.32 -9.35 -26.94
N LEU A 110 15.35 -10.18 -26.79
CA LEU A 110 16.49 -10.24 -27.70
C LEU A 110 16.69 -11.69 -28.10
N GLY A 111 16.44 -11.96 -29.38
CA GLY A 111 16.71 -13.21 -30.09
C GLY A 111 15.75 -13.30 -31.28
N ASP A 112 16.18 -13.33 -32.54
CA ASP A 112 17.51 -13.24 -33.18
C ASP A 112 17.36 -12.40 -34.46
#